data_AF-A0A948USR9-F1
#
_entry.id   AF-A0A948USR9-F1
#
_cell.length_a   1.000
_cell.length_b   1.000
_cell.length_c   1.000
_cell.angle_alpha   90.00
_cell.angle_beta   90.00
_cell.angle_gamma   90.00
#
_symmetry.space_group_name_H-M   'P 1'
#
loop_
_entity.id
_entity.type
_entity.pdbx_description
1 polymer ?
#
loop_
_entity_poly.entity_id
_entity_poly.type
_entity_poly.pdbx_seq_one_letter_code
_entity_poly.pdbx_strand_id
1 'polypeptide(L)'
;MKYLLILICIFWELHAGLHYIDTWQTKDIREAFRENVSDVNAILKRGEYTKIAKYKTDIESITGQIKTLSIANDNKEELQKDIALYTALINEISKHLQKKAPELEKNHLHILHKLDAFNKRIAMIGYSELSENWRQLSNIKNSFIKQPRLKLEKEFDAKWSAVVVTVTELYLDEEIEKPVLDYLNDYKTYFKEISDAYNSAQYSNLNKVKPLSYKIKAQLELLAPNN
;
A
#
# COMPACT_ATOMS: atom_id res chain seq x y z
N MET A 1 0.22 -4.41 68.18
CA MET A 1 -0.59 -5.60 67.83
C MET A 1 -1.39 -5.28 66.57
N LYS A 2 -0.79 -5.54 65.40
CA LYS A 2 -1.22 -5.02 64.08
C LYS A 2 -1.38 -6.13 63.04
N TYR A 3 -1.66 -7.37 63.48
CA TYR A 3 -1.73 -8.55 62.61
C TYR A 3 -2.85 -9.50 63.01
N LEU A 4 -4.10 -9.02 63.06
CA LEU A 4 -5.26 -9.92 63.17
C LEU A 4 -6.54 -9.36 62.53
N LEU A 5 -6.42 -8.69 61.39
CA LEU A 5 -7.55 -8.21 60.58
C LEU A 5 -7.31 -8.43 59.07
N ILE A 6 -6.48 -9.43 58.71
CA ILE A 6 -6.17 -9.79 57.31
C ILE A 6 -6.84 -11.12 56.90
N LEU A 7 -7.66 -11.75 57.76
CA LEU A 7 -8.16 -13.12 57.53
C LEU A 7 -9.68 -13.29 57.45
N ILE A 8 -10.48 -12.21 57.31
CA ILE A 8 -11.95 -12.31 57.14
C ILE A 8 -12.44 -11.48 55.93
N CYS A 9 -11.69 -11.49 54.83
CA CYS A 9 -12.24 -11.05 53.51
C CYS A 9 -11.93 -12.04 52.38
N ILE A 10 -11.36 -13.22 52.68
CA ILE A 10 -11.11 -14.28 51.68
C ILE A 10 -12.34 -15.20 51.51
N PHE A 11 -13.29 -15.13 52.43
CA PHE A 11 -14.62 -15.71 52.23
C PHE A 11 -15.56 -14.57 51.91
N TRP A 12 -15.80 -14.34 50.63
CA TRP A 12 -17.11 -14.13 50.01
C TRP A 12 -16.84 -13.95 48.53
N GLU A 13 -17.23 -14.97 47.78
CA GLU A 13 -17.22 -15.02 46.34
C GLU A 13 -17.90 -13.77 45.76
N LEU A 14 -17.12 -12.95 45.07
CA LEU A 14 -17.63 -12.20 43.94
C LEU A 14 -16.72 -12.54 42.77
N HIS A 15 -17.12 -13.60 42.07
CA HIS A 15 -16.91 -13.78 40.64
C HIS A 15 -17.56 -12.62 39.88
N ALA A 16 -17.10 -11.39 40.13
CA ALA A 16 -17.22 -10.33 39.16
C ALA A 16 -16.22 -10.69 38.06
N GLY A 17 -16.67 -11.54 37.13
CA GLY A 17 -16.05 -11.62 35.83
C GLY A 17 -15.81 -10.19 35.37
N LEU A 18 -14.55 -9.84 35.19
CA LEU A 18 -14.18 -8.63 34.49
C LEU A 18 -14.75 -8.80 33.09
N HIS A 19 -15.99 -8.35 32.90
CA HIS A 19 -16.48 -8.01 31.58
C HIS A 19 -15.55 -6.90 31.11
N TYR A 20 -14.50 -7.31 30.39
CA TYR A 20 -13.89 -6.49 29.35
C TYR A 20 -15.03 -6.16 28.38
N ILE A 21 -15.77 -5.10 28.69
CA ILE A 21 -16.50 -4.36 27.69
C ILE A 21 -15.37 -3.71 26.90
N ASP A 22 -14.87 -4.41 25.88
CA ASP A 22 -14.21 -3.75 24.77
C ASP A 22 -15.19 -2.68 24.30
N THR A 23 -14.92 -1.44 24.68
CA THR A 23 -15.49 -0.29 24.00
C THR A 23 -14.83 -0.26 22.63
N TRP A 24 -15.26 -1.15 21.73
CA TRP A 24 -15.19 -0.93 20.30
C TRP A 24 -15.92 0.38 20.10
N GLN A 25 -15.20 1.50 20.06
CA GLN A 25 -15.70 2.66 19.33
C GLN A 25 -15.95 2.13 17.93
N THR A 26 -17.21 1.79 17.64
CA THR A 26 -17.65 1.22 16.38
C THR A 26 -17.52 2.30 15.33
N LYS A 27 -16.27 2.46 14.86
CA LYS A 27 -15.93 3.25 13.69
C LYS A 27 -16.88 2.83 12.58
N ASP A 28 -17.51 3.81 11.94
CA ASP A 28 -18.37 3.59 10.79
C ASP A 28 -17.69 2.62 9.82
N ILE A 29 -18.39 1.54 9.44
CA ILE A 29 -17.83 0.46 8.63
C ILE A 29 -17.28 0.97 7.28
N ARG A 30 -17.85 2.05 6.73
CA ARG A 30 -17.39 2.70 5.50
C ARG A 30 -16.04 3.37 5.72
N GLU A 31 -15.88 4.09 6.81
CA GLU A 31 -14.61 4.72 7.18
C GLU A 31 -13.55 3.67 7.52
N ALA A 32 -13.91 2.62 8.26
CA ALA A 32 -13.03 1.50 8.53
C ALA A 32 -12.53 0.84 7.23
N PHE A 33 -13.43 0.58 6.27
CA PHE A 33 -13.03 0.01 4.98
C PHE A 33 -12.21 0.98 4.12
N ARG A 34 -12.50 2.29 4.15
CA ARG A 34 -11.71 3.32 3.45
C ARG A 34 -10.27 3.36 3.95
N GLU A 35 -10.07 3.29 5.26
CA GLU A 35 -8.74 3.22 5.86
C GLU A 35 -8.03 1.91 5.55
N ASN A 36 -8.74 0.78 5.63
CA ASN A 36 -8.19 -0.51 5.23
C ASN A 36 -7.64 -0.48 3.79
N VAL A 37 -8.41 0.12 2.86
CA VAL A 37 -7.95 0.32 1.47
C VAL A 37 -6.75 1.25 1.39
N SER A 38 -6.63 2.25 2.27
CA SER A 38 -5.45 3.12 2.34
C SER A 38 -4.19 2.34 2.75
N ASP A 39 -4.31 1.48 3.77
CA ASP A 39 -3.22 0.61 4.22
C ASP A 39 -2.83 -0.42 3.17
N VAL A 40 -3.81 -1.02 2.49
CA VAL A 40 -3.54 -1.90 1.35
C VAL A 40 -2.79 -1.16 0.25
N ASN A 41 -3.18 0.07 -0.09
CA ASN A 41 -2.44 0.86 -1.07
C ASN A 41 -1.00 1.14 -0.63
N ALA A 42 -0.76 1.35 0.67
CA ALA A 42 0.56 1.53 1.24
C ALA A 42 1.43 0.27 1.07
N ILE A 43 0.87 -0.88 1.43
CA ILE A 43 1.53 -2.19 1.27
C ILE A 43 1.86 -2.44 -0.20
N LEU A 44 0.87 -2.31 -1.09
CA LEU A 44 1.01 -2.69 -2.49
C LEU A 44 1.93 -1.76 -3.28
N LYS A 45 1.84 -0.45 -3.06
CA LYS A 45 2.54 0.54 -3.92
C LYS A 45 3.85 1.04 -3.34
N ARG A 46 4.01 0.94 -2.02
CA ARG A 46 5.16 1.51 -1.29
C ARG A 46 5.88 0.46 -0.45
N GLY A 47 5.37 -0.77 -0.34
CA GLY A 47 6.04 -1.82 0.41
C GLY A 47 5.99 -1.63 1.93
N GLU A 48 5.06 -0.85 2.46
CA GLU A 48 4.90 -0.61 3.91
C GLU A 48 4.39 -1.87 4.63
N TYR A 49 5.22 -2.92 4.72
CA TYR A 49 4.82 -4.24 5.18
C TYR A 49 4.44 -4.29 6.66
N THR A 50 4.88 -3.31 7.45
CA THR A 50 4.47 -3.12 8.85
C THR A 50 2.95 -2.96 9.00
N LYS A 51 2.27 -2.48 7.95
CA LYS A 51 0.81 -2.32 7.93
C LYS A 51 0.02 -3.60 7.72
N ILE A 52 0.67 -4.73 7.37
CA ILE A 52 -0.03 -5.99 7.11
C ILE A 52 -0.80 -6.47 8.34
N ALA A 53 -0.23 -6.31 9.55
CA ALA A 53 -0.90 -6.69 10.79
C ALA A 53 -2.18 -5.86 11.00
N LYS A 54 -2.07 -4.53 10.89
CA LYS A 54 -3.22 -3.61 10.99
C LYS A 54 -4.30 -3.94 9.95
N TYR A 55 -3.92 -4.10 8.68
CA TYR A 55 -4.85 -4.47 7.62
C TYR A 55 -5.64 -5.76 7.95
N LYS A 56 -4.98 -6.78 8.51
CA LYS A 56 -5.63 -8.05 8.89
C LYS A 56 -6.62 -7.87 10.05
N THR A 57 -6.21 -7.15 11.09
CA THR A 57 -7.11 -6.85 12.22
C THR A 57 -8.31 -6.02 11.77
N ASP A 58 -8.10 -5.02 10.92
CA ASP A 58 -9.17 -4.16 10.40
C ASP A 58 -10.17 -4.97 9.55
N ILE A 59 -9.70 -5.87 8.68
CA ILE A 59 -10.60 -6.64 7.82
C ILE A 59 -11.38 -7.71 8.60
N GLU A 60 -10.80 -8.27 9.66
CA GLU A 60 -11.51 -9.15 10.61
C GLU A 60 -12.61 -8.39 11.34
N SER A 61 -12.32 -7.18 11.84
CA SER A 61 -13.32 -6.32 12.48
C SER A 61 -14.46 -5.96 11.51
N ILE A 62 -14.13 -5.53 10.28
CA ILE A 62 -15.13 -5.20 9.24
C ILE A 62 -16.01 -6.42 8.94
N THR A 63 -15.41 -7.61 8.81
CA THR A 63 -16.15 -8.86 8.58
C THR A 63 -17.10 -9.17 9.75
N GLY A 64 -16.68 -8.91 10.98
CA GLY A 64 -17.53 -9.01 12.17
C GLY A 64 -18.71 -8.05 12.14
N GLN A 65 -18.46 -6.77 11.83
CA GLN A 65 -19.50 -5.74 11.73
C GLN A 65 -20.57 -6.07 10.68
N ILE A 66 -20.18 -6.64 9.53
CA ILE A 66 -21.14 -7.03 8.47
C ILE A 66 -22.19 -8.02 8.95
N LYS A 67 -21.80 -8.97 9.81
CA LYS A 67 -22.73 -9.96 10.38
C LYS A 67 -23.84 -9.27 11.17
N THR A 68 -23.51 -8.17 11.83
CA THR A 68 -24.41 -7.39 12.71
C THR A 68 -25.22 -6.32 11.99
N LEU A 69 -24.95 -6.02 10.72
CA LEU A 69 -25.70 -5.01 9.97
C LEU A 69 -27.19 -5.36 9.87
N SER A 70 -28.06 -4.36 9.95
CA SER A 70 -29.51 -4.54 9.75
C SER A 70 -29.87 -4.45 8.26
N ILE A 71 -29.39 -5.42 7.47
CA ILE A 71 -29.63 -5.52 6.01
C ILE A 71 -30.09 -6.93 5.64
N ALA A 72 -30.67 -7.10 4.45
CA ALA A 72 -31.09 -8.40 3.91
C ALA A 72 -29.94 -9.42 3.91
N ASN A 73 -30.23 -10.68 4.23
CA ASN A 73 -29.22 -11.74 4.34
C ASN A 73 -28.44 -11.94 3.04
N ASP A 74 -29.10 -11.96 1.88
CA ASP A 74 -28.46 -12.08 0.58
C ASP A 74 -27.40 -10.98 0.35
N ASN A 75 -27.68 -9.75 0.79
CA ASN A 75 -26.73 -8.64 0.71
C ASN A 75 -25.54 -8.83 1.66
N LYS A 76 -25.75 -9.41 2.85
CA LYS A 76 -24.65 -9.76 3.77
C LYS A 76 -23.74 -10.82 3.15
N GLU A 77 -24.33 -11.85 2.57
CA GLU A 77 -23.59 -12.95 1.94
C GLU A 77 -22.77 -12.47 0.75
N GLU A 78 -23.33 -11.63 -0.11
CA GLU A 78 -22.59 -11.05 -1.24
C GLU A 78 -21.41 -10.19 -0.75
N LEU A 79 -21.65 -9.30 0.21
CA LEU A 79 -20.61 -8.43 0.76
C LEU A 79 -19.48 -9.23 1.44
N GLN A 80 -19.84 -10.28 2.19
CA GLN A 80 -18.85 -11.19 2.79
C GLN A 80 -18.04 -11.93 1.75
N LYS A 81 -18.68 -12.39 0.66
CA LYS A 81 -17.98 -13.04 -0.46
C LYS A 81 -16.99 -12.08 -1.12
N ASP A 82 -17.40 -10.83 -1.40
CA ASP A 82 -16.54 -9.83 -2.02
C ASP A 82 -15.35 -9.47 -1.12
N ILE A 83 -15.57 -9.33 0.20
CA ILE A 83 -14.49 -9.10 1.17
C ILE A 83 -13.55 -10.31 1.27
N ALA A 84 -14.08 -11.54 1.27
CA ALA A 84 -13.24 -12.74 1.30
C ALA A 84 -12.35 -12.81 0.05
N LEU A 85 -12.91 -12.52 -1.13
CA LEU A 85 -12.15 -12.43 -2.38
C LEU A 85 -11.09 -11.34 -2.33
N TYR A 86 -11.43 -10.16 -1.81
CA TYR A 86 -10.51 -9.04 -1.63
C TYR A 86 -9.35 -9.44 -0.72
N THR A 87 -9.67 -10.03 0.43
CA THR A 87 -8.70 -10.46 1.43
C THR A 87 -7.74 -11.51 0.91
N ALA A 88 -8.27 -12.53 0.21
CA ALA A 88 -7.46 -13.57 -0.41
C ALA A 88 -6.47 -12.99 -1.43
N LEU A 89 -6.96 -12.08 -2.28
CA LEU A 89 -6.15 -11.41 -3.30
C LEU A 89 -5.02 -10.58 -2.67
N ILE A 90 -5.33 -9.76 -1.65
CA ILE A 90 -4.31 -8.94 -0.97
C ILE A 90 -3.29 -9.81 -0.24
N ASN A 91 -3.71 -10.87 0.43
CA ASN A 91 -2.81 -11.78 1.14
C ASN A 91 -1.83 -12.47 0.18
N GLU A 92 -2.33 -12.95 -0.96
CA GLU A 92 -1.50 -13.54 -2.00
C GLU A 92 -0.48 -12.52 -2.53
N ILE A 93 -0.95 -11.36 -2.97
CA ILE A 93 -0.09 -10.30 -3.51
C ILE A 93 0.97 -9.89 -2.48
N SER A 94 0.56 -9.59 -1.24
CA SER A 94 1.47 -9.12 -0.19
C SER A 94 2.57 -10.13 0.11
N LYS A 95 2.26 -11.44 0.12
CA LYS A 95 3.25 -12.50 0.29
C LYS A 95 4.31 -12.48 -0.83
N HIS A 96 3.88 -12.29 -2.07
CA HIS A 96 4.78 -12.19 -3.22
C HIS A 96 5.66 -10.94 -3.14
N LEU A 97 5.07 -9.79 -2.80
CA LEU A 97 5.79 -8.53 -2.60
C LEU A 97 6.86 -8.66 -1.51
N GLN A 98 6.51 -9.14 -0.32
CA GLN A 98 7.47 -9.33 0.78
C GLN A 98 8.65 -10.23 0.40
N LYS A 99 8.38 -11.28 -0.39
CA LYS A 99 9.42 -12.22 -0.82
C LYS A 99 10.33 -11.66 -1.90
N LYS A 100 9.78 -10.87 -2.84
CA LYS A 100 10.50 -10.43 -4.05
C LYS A 100 11.03 -9.01 -3.98
N ALA A 101 10.44 -8.18 -3.12
CA ALA A 101 10.77 -6.78 -2.94
C ALA A 101 10.82 -6.42 -1.44
N PRO A 102 11.69 -7.08 -0.65
CA PRO A 102 11.77 -6.85 0.79
C PRO A 102 12.23 -5.43 1.15
N GLU A 103 12.98 -4.76 0.27
CA GLU A 103 13.53 -3.42 0.50
C GLU A 103 12.70 -2.32 -0.20
N LEU A 104 11.51 -2.66 -0.70
CA LEU A 104 10.69 -1.76 -1.52
C LEU A 104 10.40 -0.44 -0.83
N GLU A 105 10.06 -0.46 0.45
CA GLU A 105 9.79 0.76 1.23
C GLU A 105 11.02 1.64 1.34
N LYS A 106 12.16 1.05 1.68
CA LYS A 106 13.43 1.77 1.76
C LYS A 106 13.82 2.39 0.42
N ASN A 107 13.74 1.62 -0.67
CA ASN A 107 14.05 2.11 -2.01
C ASN A 107 13.06 3.18 -2.47
N HIS A 108 11.76 3.03 -2.15
CA HIS A 108 10.75 4.04 -2.41
C HIS A 108 11.07 5.37 -1.70
N LEU A 109 11.36 5.31 -0.40
CA LEU A 109 11.69 6.49 0.41
C LEU A 109 13.00 7.15 -0.05
N HIS A 110 14.01 6.35 -0.40
CA HIS A 110 15.29 6.82 -0.91
C HIS A 110 15.13 7.65 -2.19
N ILE A 111 14.34 7.17 -3.14
CA ILE A 111 14.00 7.90 -4.37
C ILE A 111 13.25 9.19 -4.06
N LEU A 112 12.25 9.14 -3.18
CA LEU A 112 11.48 10.33 -2.82
C LEU A 112 12.35 11.41 -2.15
N HIS A 113 13.25 11.01 -1.25
CA HIS A 113 14.14 11.92 -0.55
C HIS A 113 15.11 12.65 -1.50
N LYS A 114 15.63 11.96 -2.53
CA LYS A 114 16.55 12.55 -3.51
C LYS A 114 15.87 13.31 -4.66
N LEU A 115 14.55 13.17 -4.83
CA LEU A 115 13.81 13.68 -6.00
C LEU A 115 13.93 15.20 -6.19
N ASP A 116 13.84 16.00 -5.13
CA ASP A 116 13.93 17.46 -5.24
C ASP A 116 15.30 17.92 -5.73
N ALA A 117 16.38 17.38 -5.15
CA ALA A 117 17.74 17.67 -5.57
C ALA A 117 17.99 17.23 -7.02
N PHE A 118 17.48 16.06 -7.41
CA PHE A 118 17.54 15.60 -8.80
C PHE A 118 16.80 16.53 -9.76
N ASN A 119 15.56 16.91 -9.45
CA ASN A 119 14.78 17.82 -10.30
C ASN A 119 15.45 19.19 -10.48
N LYS A 120 16.07 19.72 -9.41
CA LYS A 120 16.87 20.95 -9.49
C LYS A 120 18.05 20.80 -10.44
N ARG A 121 18.78 19.68 -10.38
CA ARG A 121 19.91 19.40 -11.28
C ARG A 121 19.46 19.26 -12.74
N ILE A 122 18.38 18.51 -13.01
CA ILE A 122 17.80 18.40 -14.35
C ILE A 122 17.39 19.78 -14.90
N ALA A 123 16.79 20.63 -14.08
CA ALA A 123 16.43 21.99 -14.48
C ALA A 123 17.67 22.87 -14.74
N MET A 124 18.73 22.76 -13.93
CA MET A 124 19.98 23.51 -14.09
C MET A 124 20.73 23.17 -15.37
N ILE A 125 20.63 21.93 -15.85
CA ILE A 125 21.20 21.53 -17.16
C ILE A 125 20.57 22.35 -18.30
N GLY A 126 19.32 22.80 -18.15
CA GLY A 126 18.66 23.69 -19.11
C GLY A 126 18.25 23.01 -20.44
N TYR A 127 18.48 21.70 -20.58
CA TYR A 127 18.11 20.96 -21.79
C TYR A 127 16.64 20.50 -21.73
N SER A 128 15.79 21.13 -22.53
CA SER A 128 14.33 20.92 -22.48
C SER A 128 13.92 19.49 -22.80
N GLU A 129 14.61 18.84 -23.74
CA GLU A 129 14.31 17.45 -24.10
C GLU A 129 14.63 16.48 -22.96
N LEU A 130 15.72 16.68 -22.21
CA LEU A 130 16.02 15.87 -21.03
C LEU A 130 14.95 16.03 -19.95
N SER A 131 14.50 17.26 -19.70
CA SER A 131 13.41 17.53 -18.75
C SER A 131 12.10 16.84 -19.16
N GLU A 132 11.77 16.88 -20.46
CA GLU A 132 10.59 16.21 -21.00
C GLU A 132 10.71 14.68 -20.93
N ASN A 133 11.88 14.14 -21.27
CA ASN A 133 12.16 12.72 -21.20
C ASN A 133 12.06 12.19 -19.77
N TRP A 134 12.57 12.93 -18.78
CA TRP A 134 12.39 12.63 -17.37
C TRP A 134 10.92 12.62 -16.94
N ARG A 135 10.16 13.65 -17.32
CA ARG A 135 8.72 13.74 -17.03
C ARG A 135 7.95 12.53 -17.58
N GLN A 136 8.23 12.15 -18.82
CA GLN A 136 7.62 10.97 -19.45
C GLN A 136 8.01 9.67 -18.74
N LEU A 137 9.29 9.49 -18.39
CA LEU A 137 9.75 8.32 -17.63
C LEU A 137 9.01 8.19 -16.29
N SER A 138 8.88 9.30 -15.55
CA SER A 138 8.14 9.35 -14.29
C SER A 138 6.65 9.01 -14.47
N ASN A 139 6.03 9.50 -15.55
CA ASN A 139 4.64 9.19 -15.90
C ASN A 139 4.43 7.71 -16.23
N ILE A 140 5.36 7.08 -16.97
CA ILE A 140 5.32 5.63 -17.25
C ILE A 140 5.38 4.85 -15.93
N LYS A 141 6.34 5.16 -15.06
CA LYS A 141 6.45 4.53 -13.74
C LYS A 141 5.19 4.69 -12.91
N ASN A 142 4.62 5.89 -12.86
CA ASN A 142 3.38 6.17 -12.12
C ASN A 142 2.20 5.38 -12.68
N SER A 143 2.13 5.23 -14.01
CA SER A 143 1.10 4.43 -14.68
C SER A 143 1.27 2.94 -14.39
N PHE A 144 2.50 2.43 -14.38
CA PHE A 144 2.81 1.05 -14.03
C PHE A 144 2.36 0.71 -12.60
N ILE A 145 2.67 1.58 -11.63
CA ILE A 145 2.24 1.37 -10.23
C ILE A 145 0.71 1.34 -10.09
N LYS A 146 -0.01 2.09 -10.92
CA LYS A 146 -1.49 2.15 -10.89
C LYS A 146 -2.14 0.96 -11.59
N GLN A 147 -1.59 0.54 -12.73
CA GLN A 147 -2.15 -0.51 -13.58
C GLN A 147 -1.02 -1.27 -14.27
N PRO A 148 -0.37 -2.22 -13.56
CA PRO A 148 0.81 -2.88 -14.08
C PRO A 148 0.50 -3.74 -15.29
N ARG A 149 1.42 -3.71 -16.26
CA ARG A 149 1.40 -4.50 -17.50
C ARG A 149 2.77 -4.49 -18.16
N LEU A 150 3.11 -5.60 -18.82
CA LEU A 150 4.41 -5.79 -19.50
C LEU A 150 4.75 -4.68 -20.50
N LYS A 151 3.73 -4.10 -21.17
CA LYS A 151 3.94 -2.98 -22.10
C LYS A 151 4.58 -1.77 -21.42
N LEU A 152 4.13 -1.40 -20.22
CA LEU A 152 4.66 -0.24 -19.48
C LEU A 152 6.07 -0.49 -18.94
N GLU A 153 6.41 -1.73 -18.61
CA GLU A 153 7.77 -2.13 -18.23
C GLU A 153 8.76 -1.95 -19.38
N LYS A 154 8.40 -2.43 -20.58
CA LYS A 154 9.21 -2.21 -21.79
C LYS A 154 9.34 -0.74 -22.15
N GLU A 155 8.25 0.03 -22.05
CA GLU A 155 8.27 1.48 -22.26
C GLU A 155 9.17 2.19 -21.25
N PHE A 156 9.17 1.75 -19.98
CA PHE A 156 10.04 2.30 -18.95
C PHE A 156 11.51 2.06 -19.29
N ASP A 157 11.89 0.81 -19.61
CA ASP A 157 13.28 0.47 -19.91
C ASP A 157 13.83 1.22 -21.14
N ALA A 158 13.02 1.33 -22.19
CA ALA A 158 13.37 2.10 -23.37
C ALA A 158 13.54 3.59 -23.05
N LYS A 159 12.59 4.18 -22.29
CA LYS A 159 12.64 5.60 -21.95
C LYS A 159 13.77 5.92 -20.98
N TRP A 160 14.02 5.05 -20.00
CA TRP A 160 15.15 5.18 -19.09
C TRP A 160 16.48 5.17 -19.85
N SER A 161 16.64 4.23 -20.79
CA SER A 161 17.86 4.14 -21.60
C SER A 161 18.07 5.41 -22.43
N ALA A 162 17.00 5.95 -23.03
CA ALA A 162 17.06 7.22 -23.75
C ALA A 162 17.49 8.38 -22.84
N VAL A 163 16.93 8.48 -21.62
CA VAL A 163 17.32 9.52 -20.65
C VAL A 163 18.80 9.41 -20.28
N VAL A 164 19.30 8.20 -20.00
CA VAL A 164 20.71 7.98 -19.66
C VAL A 164 21.62 8.35 -20.82
N VAL A 165 21.31 7.91 -22.05
CA VAL A 165 22.08 8.27 -23.25
C VAL A 165 22.11 9.78 -23.43
N THR A 166 20.96 10.47 -23.32
CA THR A 166 20.92 11.94 -23.40
C THR A 166 21.83 12.59 -22.35
N VAL A 167 21.81 12.13 -21.09
CA VAL A 167 22.67 12.70 -20.04
C VAL A 167 24.15 12.53 -20.41
N THR A 168 24.56 11.36 -20.87
CA THR A 168 25.95 11.08 -21.23
C THR A 168 26.41 11.82 -22.49
N GLU A 169 25.53 12.00 -23.47
CA GLU A 169 25.82 12.74 -24.71
C GLU A 169 25.87 14.26 -24.53
N LEU A 170 25.43 14.78 -23.39
CA LEU A 170 25.56 16.20 -23.06
C LEU A 170 26.98 16.57 -22.59
N TYR A 171 27.87 15.59 -22.35
CA TYR A 171 29.25 15.80 -21.90
C TYR A 171 29.37 16.79 -20.73
N LEU A 172 28.49 16.62 -19.74
CA LEU A 172 28.44 17.48 -18.55
C LEU A 172 29.66 17.27 -17.66
N ASP A 173 29.99 18.27 -16.84
CA ASP A 173 31.00 18.11 -15.79
C ASP A 173 30.63 16.97 -14.83
N GLU A 174 31.64 16.23 -14.34
CA GLU A 174 31.43 15.05 -13.46
C GLU A 174 30.59 15.40 -12.21
N GLU A 175 30.77 16.60 -11.65
CA GLU A 175 30.03 17.10 -10.48
C GLU A 175 28.51 17.25 -10.73
N ILE A 176 28.11 17.33 -12.00
CA ILE A 176 26.72 17.41 -12.46
C ILE A 176 26.25 16.03 -12.94
N GLU A 177 27.03 15.39 -13.81
CA GLU A 177 26.66 14.13 -14.47
C GLU A 177 26.47 12.99 -13.47
N LYS A 178 27.46 12.77 -12.60
CA LYS A 178 27.48 11.61 -11.71
C LYS A 178 26.28 11.58 -10.75
N PRO A 179 25.92 12.67 -10.04
CA PRO A 179 24.72 12.69 -9.22
C PRO A 179 23.40 12.44 -9.99
N VAL A 180 23.33 12.86 -11.26
CA VAL A 180 22.17 12.61 -12.13
C VAL A 180 22.08 11.13 -12.49
N LEU A 181 23.19 10.54 -12.94
CA LEU A 181 23.27 9.12 -13.28
C LEU A 181 23.04 8.21 -12.06
N ASP A 182 23.60 8.55 -10.90
CA ASP A 182 23.40 7.81 -9.65
C ASP A 182 21.91 7.75 -9.28
N TYR A 183 21.20 8.89 -9.37
CA TYR A 183 19.76 8.91 -9.13
C TYR A 183 18.98 8.09 -10.16
N LEU A 184 19.34 8.15 -11.45
CA LEU A 184 18.69 7.36 -12.50
C LEU A 184 18.89 5.86 -12.29
N ASN A 185 20.07 5.45 -11.81
CA ASN A 185 20.38 4.05 -11.46
C ASN A 185 19.58 3.58 -10.24
N ASP A 186 19.51 4.41 -9.18
CA ASP A 186 18.65 4.15 -8.03
C ASP A 186 17.19 4.00 -8.48
N TYR A 187 16.72 4.88 -9.38
CA TYR A 187 15.35 4.91 -9.87
C TYR A 187 14.99 3.65 -10.67
N LYS A 188 15.91 3.17 -11.52
CA LYS A 188 15.77 1.90 -12.24
C LYS A 188 15.78 0.71 -11.30
N THR A 189 16.64 0.72 -10.28
CA THR A 189 16.69 -0.34 -9.27
C THR A 189 15.36 -0.46 -8.54
N TYR A 190 14.81 0.67 -8.07
CA TYR A 190 13.48 0.73 -7.47
C TYR A 190 12.39 0.20 -8.42
N PHE A 191 12.39 0.64 -9.69
CA PHE A 191 11.40 0.19 -10.67
C PHE A 191 11.49 -1.31 -10.95
N LYS A 192 12.70 -1.84 -11.08
CA LYS A 192 12.94 -3.27 -11.31
C LYS A 192 12.41 -4.10 -10.15
N GLU A 193 12.70 -3.70 -8.92
CA GLU A 193 12.25 -4.40 -7.72
C GLU A 193 10.71 -4.49 -7.66
N ILE A 194 10.01 -3.37 -7.88
CA ILE A 194 8.53 -3.38 -7.90
C ILE A 194 7.97 -4.15 -9.10
N SER A 195 8.63 -4.08 -10.26
CA SER A 195 8.23 -4.83 -11.46
C SER A 195 8.32 -6.34 -11.25
N ASP A 196 9.46 -6.81 -10.74
CA ASP A 196 9.70 -8.23 -10.44
C ASP A 196 8.69 -8.76 -9.41
N ALA A 197 8.40 -7.97 -8.37
CA ALA A 197 7.39 -8.32 -7.38
C ALA A 197 5.99 -8.40 -8.00
N TYR A 198 5.57 -7.38 -8.76
CA TYR A 198 4.26 -7.35 -9.41
C TYR A 198 4.07 -8.46 -10.44
N ASN A 199 5.13 -8.79 -11.19
CA ASN A 199 5.10 -9.90 -12.13
C ASN A 199 4.93 -11.23 -11.38
N SER A 200 5.66 -11.42 -10.27
CA SER A 200 5.53 -12.62 -9.44
C SER A 200 4.15 -12.77 -8.78
N ALA A 201 3.50 -11.65 -8.46
CA ALA A 201 2.14 -11.59 -7.92
C ALA A 201 1.05 -11.66 -9.01
N GLN A 202 1.45 -11.75 -10.28
CA GLN A 202 0.62 -11.66 -11.48
C GLN A 202 -0.05 -10.28 -11.64
N TYR A 203 0.26 -9.57 -12.73
CA TYR A 203 -0.34 -8.26 -13.03
C TYR A 203 -1.87 -8.26 -13.03
N SER A 204 -2.50 -9.36 -13.46
CA SER A 204 -3.96 -9.50 -13.45
C SER A 204 -4.56 -9.43 -12.05
N ASN A 205 -3.87 -9.96 -11.04
CA ASN A 205 -4.31 -9.93 -9.65
C ASN A 205 -4.24 -8.51 -9.07
N LEU A 206 -3.13 -7.80 -9.29
CA LEU A 206 -2.97 -6.38 -8.93
C LEU A 206 -4.10 -5.52 -9.51
N ASN A 207 -4.44 -5.76 -10.79
CA ASN A 207 -5.47 -5.01 -11.51
C ASN A 207 -6.91 -5.29 -11.03
N LYS A 208 -7.17 -6.40 -10.32
CA LYS A 208 -8.48 -6.72 -9.74
C LYS A 208 -8.74 -6.02 -8.41
N VAL A 209 -7.70 -5.63 -7.68
CA VAL A 209 -7.81 -5.03 -6.33
C VAL A 209 -8.66 -3.77 -6.35
N LYS A 210 -8.36 -2.82 -7.25
CA LYS A 210 -9.03 -1.52 -7.28
C LYS A 210 -10.53 -1.65 -7.65
N PRO A 211 -10.93 -2.34 -8.73
CA PRO A 211 -12.34 -2.58 -9.03
C PRO A 211 -13.10 -3.24 -7.87
N LEU A 212 -12.51 -4.26 -7.24
CA LEU A 212 -13.14 -4.96 -6.12
C LEU A 212 -13.31 -4.06 -4.90
N SER A 213 -12.29 -3.24 -4.57
CA SER A 213 -12.41 -2.25 -3.50
C SER A 213 -13.50 -1.21 -3.75
N TYR A 214 -13.73 -0.81 -5.01
CA TYR A 214 -14.83 0.09 -5.34
C TYR A 214 -16.19 -0.59 -5.26
N LYS A 215 -16.29 -1.85 -5.69
CA LYS A 215 -17.52 -2.64 -5.54
C LYS A 215 -17.95 -2.70 -4.07
N ILE A 216 -17.01 -3.07 -3.19
CA ILE A 216 -17.26 -3.18 -1.74
C ILE A 216 -17.61 -1.80 -1.15
N LYS A 217 -16.88 -0.74 -1.52
CA LYS A 217 -17.22 0.64 -1.09
C LYS A 217 -18.64 1.03 -1.47
N ALA A 218 -19.03 0.79 -2.72
CA ALA A 218 -20.37 1.12 -3.21
C ALA A 218 -21.46 0.31 -2.48
N GLN A 219 -21.22 -0.98 -2.24
CA GLN A 219 -22.12 -1.82 -1.44
C GLN A 219 -22.26 -1.29 -0.01
N LEU A 220 -21.15 -0.95 0.66
CA LEU A 220 -21.17 -0.39 2.01
C LEU A 220 -21.86 0.99 2.05
N GLU A 221 -21.66 1.84 1.04
CA GLU A 221 -22.31 3.15 0.96
C GLU A 221 -23.82 3.04 0.74
N LEU A 222 -24.27 2.06 -0.03
CA LEU A 222 -25.69 1.85 -0.35
C LEU A 222 -26.43 1.09 0.77
N LEU A 223 -25.76 0.14 1.42
CA LEU A 223 -26.40 -0.81 2.33
C LEU A 223 -26.18 -0.50 3.80
N ALA A 224 -25.06 0.12 4.19
CA ALA A 224 -24.83 0.42 5.60
C ALA A 224 -25.62 1.70 5.97
N PRO A 225 -26.58 1.62 6.91
CA PRO A 225 -27.29 2.80 7.38
C PRO A 225 -26.28 3.80 7.98
N ASN A 226 -26.56 5.10 7.83
CA ASN A 226 -25.85 6.12 8.60
C ASN A 226 -26.15 5.85 10.07
N ASN A 227 -25.16 5.39 10.83
CA ASN A 227 -25.23 5.38 12.29
C ASN A 227 -25.20 6.82 12.81
#